data_AF-A0A542Q6W1-F1
#
_entry.id   AF-A0A542Q6W1-F1
#
_cell.length_a   1.000
_cell.length_b   1.000
_cell.length_c   1.000
_cell.angle_alpha   90.00
_cell.angle_beta   90.00
_cell.angle_gamma   90.00
#
_symmetry.space_group_name_H-M   'P 1'
#
loop_
_entity.id
_entity.type
_entity.pdbx_description
1 polymer ?
#
loop_
_entity_poly.entity_id
_entity_poly.type
_entity_poly.pdbx_seq_one_letter_code
_entity_poly.pdbx_strand_id
1 'polypeptide(L)'
;MFCYQCEQTPSGGCKVIGVCGKNEDLASIQDTIIFALKGIAAYATHARQLGYIDPEVDGITQEALYFTLTNVNFNLDEHLQMAMKVGKAAIKVMELLDRAHTDHFGVPQPITVSQNKIEGKCIVVTGHNLFALEELLKQTEGKGINVYTHSEMLPAHGYPALKKYPHLKGNIGKAWYDQRQLFEKFPGAILATTNCVMPIRGSYADRFFSYDITGLENVTKIVDNDFAPLIEKALSLPEVSIESELTLTTGYHHKTVLGIAPEIIQAVKEGQIKRFFVIAGCDAPGKGGEYYRELATSLPPETVILTTSCGKFRFNDVDFGTVPGTNIPRYIDLGQCNNSVSTITIAAALADAFECEVNELPVSIVLSWFEQKAVSILLGLFSLGIQDIRIGPKLPEFIQPGVLQVLQDLFHIQLIGDAQEDMKQMLGITQ
;
A
#
# COMPACT_ATOMS: atom_id res chain seq x y z
N MET A 1 -0.30 23.93 -14.01
CA MET A 1 -0.36 24.02 -12.52
C MET A 1 -1.76 24.38 -12.00
N PHE A 2 -2.02 24.24 -10.69
CA PHE A 2 -3.18 24.84 -10.02
C PHE A 2 -2.82 25.24 -8.57
N CYS A 3 -2.66 26.53 -8.29
CA CYS A 3 -2.31 27.01 -6.94
C CYS A 3 -3.21 28.17 -6.51
N TYR A 4 -3.74 28.09 -5.29
CA TYR A 4 -4.73 29.04 -4.74
C TYR A 4 -4.49 29.40 -3.26
N GLN A 5 -3.28 29.19 -2.76
CA GLN A 5 -3.02 29.24 -1.31
C GLN A 5 -2.80 30.65 -0.73
N CYS A 6 -2.70 31.68 -1.58
CA CYS A 6 -2.44 33.05 -1.15
C CYS A 6 -3.54 34.01 -1.62
N GLU A 7 -3.67 35.14 -0.93
CA GLU A 7 -4.70 36.15 -1.17
C GLU A 7 -4.64 36.76 -2.58
N GLN A 8 -3.44 36.87 -3.15
CA GLN A 8 -3.23 37.43 -4.50
C GLN A 8 -3.66 36.49 -5.65
N THR A 9 -4.14 35.28 -5.34
CA THR A 9 -4.61 34.37 -6.39
C THR A 9 -5.81 34.96 -7.15
N PRO A 10 -5.85 34.86 -8.49
CA PRO A 10 -7.05 35.22 -9.22
C PRO A 10 -8.21 34.27 -8.85
N SER A 11 -9.43 34.71 -9.11
CA SER A 11 -10.61 33.86 -9.00
C SER A 11 -10.42 32.59 -9.84
N GLY A 12 -10.54 31.43 -9.18
CA GLY A 12 -10.30 30.13 -9.81
C GLY A 12 -8.85 29.65 -9.86
N GLY A 13 -7.91 30.30 -9.16
CA GLY A 13 -6.53 29.81 -8.97
C GLY A 13 -5.54 30.21 -10.05
N CYS A 14 -4.25 30.20 -9.73
CA CYS A 14 -3.15 30.35 -10.68
C CYS A 14 -2.99 29.06 -11.49
N LYS A 15 -3.10 29.15 -12.83
CA LYS A 15 -3.14 27.96 -13.73
C LYS A 15 -1.91 27.79 -14.64
N VAL A 16 -1.23 28.90 -14.96
CA VAL A 16 -0.07 28.92 -15.88
C VAL A 16 1.18 29.34 -15.12
N ILE A 17 1.12 30.49 -14.46
CA ILE A 17 2.15 31.01 -13.55
C ILE A 17 1.45 31.60 -12.32
N GLY A 18 2.08 31.50 -11.16
CA GLY A 18 1.64 32.19 -9.95
C GLY A 18 1.82 33.70 -10.07
N VAL A 19 0.91 34.48 -9.49
CA VAL A 19 1.11 35.95 -9.34
C VAL A 19 2.41 36.26 -8.56
N CYS A 20 2.81 35.35 -7.66
CA CYS A 20 4.08 35.39 -6.95
C CYS A 20 5.32 34.99 -7.77
N GLY A 21 5.16 34.62 -9.05
CA GLY A 21 6.25 34.17 -9.92
C GLY A 21 6.53 32.66 -9.90
N LYS A 22 5.82 31.86 -9.08
CA LYS A 22 5.98 30.40 -9.07
C LYS A 22 5.52 29.80 -10.42
N ASN A 23 6.43 29.14 -11.13
CA ASN A 23 6.12 28.45 -12.38
C ASN A 23 5.46 27.08 -12.14
N GLU A 24 5.09 26.39 -13.22
CA GLU A 24 4.35 25.15 -13.11
C GLU A 24 5.16 23.96 -12.59
N ASP A 25 6.45 23.87 -12.89
CA ASP A 25 7.32 22.80 -12.41
C ASP A 25 7.56 22.91 -10.91
N LEU A 26 7.79 24.12 -10.40
CA LEU A 26 7.89 24.36 -8.96
C LEU A 26 6.58 24.05 -8.26
N ALA A 27 5.44 24.44 -8.84
CA ALA A 27 4.13 24.07 -8.28
C ALA A 27 3.93 22.55 -8.24
N SER A 28 4.35 21.85 -9.30
CA SER A 28 4.28 20.39 -9.42
C SER A 28 5.12 19.65 -8.38
N ILE A 29 6.35 20.09 -8.14
CA ILE A 29 7.21 19.48 -7.11
C ILE A 29 6.69 19.82 -5.71
N GLN A 30 6.19 21.04 -5.47
CA GLN A 30 5.57 21.39 -4.19
C GLN A 30 4.33 20.51 -3.91
N ASP A 31 3.46 20.29 -4.90
CA ASP A 31 2.32 19.38 -4.77
C ASP A 31 2.78 17.94 -4.47
N THR A 32 3.83 17.48 -5.16
CA THR A 32 4.44 16.15 -4.94
C THR A 32 4.95 16.00 -3.51
N ILE A 33 5.66 17.00 -2.97
CA ILE A 33 6.11 17.07 -1.57
C ILE A 33 4.91 16.99 -0.63
N ILE A 34 3.90 17.85 -0.80
CA ILE A 34 2.71 17.88 0.05
C ILE A 34 1.97 16.53 0.03
N PHE A 35 1.86 15.87 -1.13
CA PHE A 35 1.24 14.55 -1.21
C PHE A 35 2.07 13.48 -0.50
N ALA A 36 3.40 13.47 -0.66
CA ALA A 36 4.23 12.53 0.09
C ALA A 36 4.13 12.74 1.61
N LEU A 37 4.04 13.99 2.10
CA LEU A 37 3.82 14.29 3.51
C LEU A 37 2.50 13.72 4.05
N LYS A 38 1.44 13.66 3.24
CA LYS A 38 0.18 12.98 3.62
C LYS A 38 0.38 11.47 3.80
N GLY A 39 1.18 10.84 2.95
CA GLY A 39 1.57 9.43 3.10
C GLY A 39 2.37 9.19 4.38
N ILE A 40 3.38 10.03 4.64
CA ILE A 40 4.18 10.01 5.87
C ILE A 40 3.30 10.17 7.11
N ALA A 41 2.38 11.14 7.10
CA ALA A 41 1.45 11.37 8.20
C ALA A 41 0.58 10.15 8.49
N ALA A 42 0.13 9.42 7.45
CA ALA A 42 -0.64 8.19 7.63
C ALA A 42 0.16 7.12 8.37
N TYR A 43 1.42 6.88 7.98
CA TYR A 43 2.28 5.89 8.64
C TYR A 43 2.68 6.33 10.06
N ALA A 44 3.05 7.59 10.25
CA ALA A 44 3.41 8.15 11.55
C ALA A 44 2.25 8.07 12.55
N THR A 45 1.01 8.29 12.09
CA THR A 45 -0.19 8.19 12.94
C THR A 45 -0.36 6.78 13.49
N HIS A 46 -0.18 5.75 12.66
CA HIS A 46 -0.28 4.36 13.12
C HIS A 46 0.88 3.98 14.05
N ALA A 47 2.11 4.41 13.74
CA ALA A 47 3.26 4.14 14.59
C ALA A 47 3.06 4.74 16.00
N ARG A 48 2.51 5.95 16.08
CA ARG A 48 2.21 6.64 17.35
C ARG A 48 1.19 5.92 18.21
N GLN A 49 0.19 5.26 17.62
CA GLN A 49 -0.79 4.47 18.38
C GLN A 49 -0.13 3.30 19.12
N LEU A 50 1.01 2.82 18.63
CA LEU A 50 1.83 1.80 19.28
C LEU A 50 2.99 2.39 20.10
N GLY A 51 3.02 3.72 20.30
CA GLY A 51 4.04 4.40 21.09
C GLY A 51 5.35 4.72 20.35
N TYR A 52 5.39 4.57 19.03
CA TYR A 52 6.58 4.82 18.21
C TYR A 52 6.54 6.22 17.59
N ILE A 53 7.60 7.00 17.81
CA ILE A 53 7.80 8.35 17.26
C ILE A 53 9.23 8.46 16.74
N ASP A 54 9.41 9.16 15.62
CA ASP A 54 10.73 9.56 15.13
C ASP A 54 10.82 11.08 15.00
N PRO A 55 11.65 11.77 15.82
CA PRO A 55 11.75 13.23 15.78
C PRO A 55 12.31 13.80 14.47
N GLU A 56 13.08 13.02 13.70
CA GLU A 56 13.61 13.48 12.42
C GLU A 56 12.50 13.51 11.37
N VAL A 57 11.66 12.48 11.31
CA VAL A 57 10.46 12.46 10.45
C VAL A 57 9.57 13.67 10.75
N ASP A 58 9.37 13.99 12.03
CA ASP A 58 8.57 15.14 12.45
C ASP A 58 9.21 16.48 12.07
N GLY A 59 10.52 16.61 12.26
CA GLY A 59 11.29 17.78 11.85
C GLY A 59 11.24 18.01 10.33
N ILE A 60 11.46 16.97 9.53
CA ILE A 60 11.38 17.03 8.06
C ILE A 60 9.95 17.42 7.63
N THR A 61 8.93 16.90 8.29
CA THR A 61 7.53 17.24 7.99
C THR A 61 7.28 18.74 8.19
N GLN A 62 7.74 19.32 9.30
CA GLN A 62 7.60 20.75 9.58
C GLN A 62 8.38 21.61 8.58
N GLU A 63 9.62 21.23 8.30
CA GLU A 63 10.49 21.92 7.34
C GLU A 63 9.89 21.93 5.94
N ALA A 64 9.44 20.78 5.44
CA ALA A 64 8.85 20.65 4.12
C ALA A 64 7.53 21.44 3.98
N LEU A 65 6.69 21.46 5.02
CA LEU A 65 5.49 22.31 5.02
C LEU A 65 5.86 23.79 4.90
N TYR A 66 6.84 24.26 5.68
CA TYR A 66 7.27 25.66 5.60
C TYR A 66 7.94 25.98 4.25
N PHE A 67 8.70 25.05 3.70
CA PHE A 67 9.34 25.17 2.39
C PHE A 67 8.35 25.45 1.25
N THR A 68 7.14 24.87 1.32
CA THR A 68 6.08 25.04 0.31
C THR A 68 5.18 26.28 0.53
N LEU A 69 5.43 27.06 1.59
CA LEU A 69 4.68 28.27 1.88
C LEU A 69 4.93 29.36 0.81
N THR A 70 3.93 30.22 0.60
CA THR A 70 4.01 31.36 -0.31
C THR A 70 5.25 32.22 -0.06
N ASN A 71 6.02 32.49 -1.12
CA ASN A 71 7.22 33.34 -1.12
C ASN A 71 8.40 32.82 -0.28
N VAL A 72 8.48 31.52 -0.01
CA VAL A 72 9.63 30.93 0.71
C VAL A 72 10.74 30.47 -0.23
N ASN A 73 10.41 29.64 -1.22
CA ASN A 73 11.42 29.06 -2.11
C ASN A 73 10.96 29.03 -3.57
N PHE A 74 11.87 29.38 -4.49
CA PHE A 74 11.68 29.34 -5.94
C PHE A 74 12.85 28.68 -6.69
N ASN A 75 13.75 27.98 -5.97
CA ASN A 75 14.92 27.31 -6.54
C ASN A 75 14.58 25.84 -6.85
N LEU A 76 14.66 25.44 -8.12
CA LEU A 76 14.29 24.09 -8.57
C LEU A 76 15.15 22.99 -7.93
N ASP A 77 16.47 23.18 -7.85
CA ASP A 77 17.38 22.18 -7.30
C ASP A 77 17.11 21.94 -5.81
N GLU A 78 16.82 23.00 -5.06
CA GLU A 78 16.43 22.90 -3.65
C GLU A 78 15.07 22.19 -3.49
N HIS A 79 14.14 22.35 -4.44
CA HIS A 79 12.88 21.59 -4.44
C HIS A 79 13.12 20.10 -4.67
N LEU A 80 14.00 19.74 -5.60
CA LEU A 80 14.38 18.35 -5.85
C LEU A 80 15.07 17.73 -4.62
N GLN A 81 15.99 18.46 -3.98
CA GLN A 81 16.63 18.04 -2.73
C GLN A 81 15.62 17.85 -1.59
N MET A 82 14.65 18.78 -1.45
CA MET A 82 13.58 18.65 -0.48
C MET A 82 12.70 17.42 -0.76
N ALA A 83 12.36 17.15 -2.02
CA ALA A 83 11.61 15.95 -2.39
C ALA A 83 12.37 14.66 -2.03
N MET A 84 13.69 14.61 -2.24
CA MET A 84 14.51 13.47 -1.83
C MET A 84 14.61 13.35 -0.30
N LYS A 85 14.70 14.47 0.42
CA LYS A 85 14.69 14.50 1.89
C LYS A 85 13.38 13.98 2.46
N VAL A 86 12.25 14.35 1.86
CA VAL A 86 10.92 13.81 2.17
C VAL A 86 10.84 12.32 1.83
N GLY A 87 11.44 11.87 0.72
CA GLY A 87 11.58 10.46 0.39
C GLY A 87 12.30 9.66 1.48
N LYS A 88 13.41 10.18 2.01
CA LYS A 88 14.13 9.55 3.15
C LYS A 88 13.25 9.46 4.39
N ALA A 89 12.48 10.51 4.70
CA ALA A 89 11.50 10.47 5.80
C ALA A 89 10.40 9.42 5.56
N ALA A 90 9.98 9.20 4.31
CA ALA A 90 9.03 8.15 3.96
C ALA A 90 9.58 6.75 4.21
N ILE A 91 10.84 6.47 3.85
CA ILE A 91 11.49 5.20 4.20
C ILE A 91 11.54 5.03 5.71
N LYS A 92 12.04 6.05 6.41
CA LYS A 92 12.24 6.03 7.85
C LYS A 92 10.95 5.81 8.65
N VAL A 93 9.84 6.43 8.25
CA VAL A 93 8.55 6.21 8.92
C VAL A 93 7.96 4.84 8.62
N MET A 94 8.20 4.29 7.43
CA MET A 94 7.79 2.91 7.12
C MET A 94 8.59 1.88 7.91
N GLU A 95 9.91 2.08 8.07
CA GLU A 95 10.75 1.27 8.97
C GLU A 95 10.29 1.36 10.42
N LEU A 96 9.95 2.58 10.88
CA LEU A 96 9.40 2.80 12.22
C LEU A 96 8.10 2.01 12.43
N LEU A 97 7.19 2.06 11.46
CA LEU A 97 5.91 1.35 11.52
C LEU A 97 6.08 -0.17 11.41
N ASP A 98 7.00 -0.65 10.56
CA ASP A 98 7.32 -2.08 10.45
C ASP A 98 7.86 -2.63 11.78
N ARG A 99 8.77 -1.90 12.43
CA ARG A 99 9.25 -2.23 13.78
C ARG A 99 8.10 -2.20 14.79
N ALA A 100 7.29 -1.15 14.80
CA ALA A 100 6.15 -1.04 15.71
C ALA A 100 5.19 -2.24 15.58
N HIS A 101 4.88 -2.64 14.35
CA HIS A 101 4.05 -3.81 14.08
C HIS A 101 4.73 -5.12 14.50
N THR A 102 6.00 -5.33 14.14
CA THR A 102 6.68 -6.60 14.42
C THR A 102 7.02 -6.81 15.89
N ASP A 103 7.34 -5.73 16.62
CA ASP A 103 7.59 -5.78 18.06
C ASP A 103 6.30 -6.05 18.85
N HIS A 104 5.17 -5.48 18.42
CA HIS A 104 3.88 -5.61 19.13
C HIS A 104 3.08 -6.85 18.69
N PHE A 105 2.98 -7.11 17.39
CA PHE A 105 2.15 -8.20 16.83
C PHE A 105 2.93 -9.45 16.43
N GLY A 106 4.27 -9.41 16.44
CA GLY A 106 5.15 -10.47 15.95
C GLY A 106 5.43 -10.38 14.45
N VAL A 107 6.43 -11.12 13.98
CA VAL A 107 6.80 -11.17 12.56
C VAL A 107 5.74 -11.96 11.77
N PRO A 108 5.14 -11.37 10.71
CA PRO A 108 4.17 -12.08 9.88
C PRO A 108 4.69 -13.41 9.35
N GLN A 109 3.85 -14.45 9.43
CA GLN A 109 4.12 -15.78 8.91
C GLN A 109 3.22 -16.09 7.70
N PRO A 110 3.71 -16.86 6.71
CA PRO A 110 2.91 -17.21 5.56
C PRO A 110 1.64 -17.96 5.98
N ILE A 111 0.51 -17.54 5.43
CA ILE A 111 -0.79 -18.13 5.74
C ILE A 111 -1.71 -18.06 4.52
N THR A 112 -2.51 -19.10 4.36
CA THR A 112 -3.66 -19.13 3.45
C THR A 112 -4.94 -19.00 4.27
N VAL A 113 -5.80 -18.05 3.91
CA VAL A 113 -7.08 -17.78 4.57
C VAL A 113 -8.23 -17.88 3.59
N SER A 114 -9.42 -18.22 4.09
CA SER A 114 -10.62 -18.25 3.26
C SER A 114 -10.96 -16.86 2.73
N GLN A 115 -11.44 -16.79 1.49
CA GLN A 115 -11.98 -15.59 0.89
C GLN A 115 -13.50 -15.73 0.72
N ASN A 116 -14.27 -14.70 1.11
CA ASN A 116 -15.74 -14.64 0.94
C ASN A 116 -16.58 -15.71 1.66
N LYS A 117 -15.96 -16.64 2.40
CA LYS A 117 -16.67 -17.51 3.34
C LYS A 117 -17.08 -16.72 4.58
N ILE A 118 -18.37 -16.64 4.89
CA ILE A 118 -18.92 -15.85 6.00
C ILE A 118 -19.88 -16.71 6.82
N GLU A 119 -19.74 -16.71 8.15
CA GLU A 119 -20.56 -17.50 9.06
C GLU A 119 -20.93 -16.70 10.32
N GLY A 120 -22.15 -16.91 10.84
CA GLY A 120 -22.64 -16.37 12.10
C GLY A 120 -22.87 -14.86 12.12
N LYS A 121 -22.84 -14.26 13.32
CA LYS A 121 -22.81 -12.80 13.50
C LYS A 121 -21.43 -12.31 13.07
N CYS A 122 -21.37 -11.24 12.29
CA CYS A 122 -20.10 -10.84 11.70
C CYS A 122 -19.83 -9.33 11.69
N ILE A 123 -18.54 -9.00 11.79
CA ILE A 123 -17.99 -7.66 11.56
C ILE A 123 -16.95 -7.77 10.44
N VAL A 124 -16.98 -6.84 9.47
CA VAL A 124 -15.87 -6.66 8.53
C VAL A 124 -15.06 -5.41 8.88
N VAL A 125 -13.73 -5.55 8.92
CA VAL A 125 -12.79 -4.47 9.17
C VAL A 125 -12.05 -4.11 7.87
N THR A 126 -12.11 -2.84 7.51
CA THR A 126 -11.40 -2.27 6.35
C THR A 126 -10.45 -1.15 6.77
N GLY A 127 -9.50 -0.82 5.91
CA GLY A 127 -8.44 0.14 6.19
C GLY A 127 -7.11 -0.57 6.48
N HIS A 128 -6.31 -0.04 7.40
CA HIS A 128 -4.95 -0.54 7.65
C HIS A 128 -4.60 -0.71 9.14
N ASN A 129 -5.44 -0.21 10.05
CA ASN A 129 -5.05 -0.05 11.45
C ASN A 129 -5.12 -1.39 12.21
N LEU A 130 -3.96 -2.01 12.42
CA LEU A 130 -3.84 -3.27 13.14
C LEU A 130 -4.10 -3.14 14.64
N PHE A 131 -3.83 -1.97 15.24
CA PHE A 131 -4.14 -1.69 16.64
C PHE A 131 -5.65 -1.67 16.87
N ALA A 132 -6.41 -0.97 16.02
CA ALA A 132 -7.87 -0.96 16.09
C ALA A 132 -8.48 -2.36 15.90
N LEU A 133 -7.90 -3.18 15.03
CA LEU A 133 -8.31 -4.58 14.86
C LEU A 133 -8.03 -5.39 16.14
N GLU A 134 -6.87 -5.24 16.76
CA GLU A 134 -6.54 -5.94 18.00
C GLU A 134 -7.52 -5.59 19.13
N GLU A 135 -7.81 -4.30 19.32
CA GLU A 135 -8.76 -3.84 20.33
C GLU A 135 -10.18 -4.37 20.07
N LEU A 136 -10.61 -4.41 18.81
CA LEU A 136 -11.87 -5.05 18.44
C LEU A 136 -11.86 -6.55 18.76
N LEU A 137 -10.78 -7.27 18.43
CA LEU A 137 -10.66 -8.72 18.66
C LEU A 137 -10.72 -9.05 20.16
N LYS A 138 -10.02 -8.28 21.00
CA LYS A 138 -10.09 -8.39 22.47
C LYS A 138 -11.53 -8.21 22.97
N GLN A 139 -12.24 -7.21 22.46
CA GLN A 139 -13.58 -6.87 22.95
C GLN A 139 -14.69 -7.77 22.38
N THR A 140 -14.44 -8.50 21.29
CA THR A 140 -15.37 -9.46 20.67
C THR A 140 -15.15 -10.90 21.11
N GLU A 141 -14.06 -11.19 21.81
CA GLU A 141 -13.73 -12.53 22.30
C GLU A 141 -14.86 -13.09 23.18
N GLY A 142 -15.30 -14.31 22.88
CA GLY A 142 -16.39 -14.99 23.60
C GLY A 142 -17.82 -14.45 23.32
N LYS A 143 -18.00 -13.47 22.43
CA LYS A 143 -19.32 -12.87 22.14
C LYS A 143 -20.08 -13.52 20.98
N GLY A 144 -19.52 -14.56 20.36
CA GLY A 144 -20.13 -15.22 19.20
C GLY A 144 -20.16 -14.38 17.93
N ILE A 145 -19.26 -13.38 17.82
CA ILE A 145 -19.08 -12.56 16.61
C ILE A 145 -17.79 -12.98 15.90
N ASN A 146 -17.90 -13.27 14.61
CA ASN A 146 -16.76 -13.50 13.73
C ASN A 146 -16.29 -12.19 13.09
N VAL A 147 -14.97 -11.99 13.04
CA VAL A 147 -14.32 -10.82 12.46
C VAL A 147 -13.68 -11.21 11.13
N TYR A 148 -13.94 -10.42 10.11
CA TYR A 148 -13.40 -10.56 8.76
C TYR A 148 -12.59 -9.34 8.38
N THR A 149 -11.57 -9.53 7.54
CA THR A 149 -10.79 -8.43 6.96
C THR A 149 -11.29 -8.07 5.57
N HIS A 150 -11.01 -6.85 5.13
CA HIS A 150 -11.26 -6.39 3.77
C HIS A 150 -10.10 -5.54 3.27
N SER A 151 -9.78 -5.67 1.98
CA SER A 151 -8.73 -4.91 1.30
C SER A 151 -7.38 -4.93 2.05
N GLU A 152 -6.88 -3.78 2.50
CA GLU A 152 -5.57 -3.63 3.15
C GLU A 152 -5.48 -4.24 4.56
N MET A 153 -6.58 -4.80 5.09
CA MET A 153 -6.54 -5.57 6.34
C MET A 153 -6.17 -7.05 6.12
N LEU A 154 -6.11 -7.56 4.88
CA LEU A 154 -5.72 -8.95 4.59
C LEU A 154 -4.41 -9.38 5.29
N PRO A 155 -3.33 -8.57 5.31
CA PRO A 155 -2.07 -8.98 5.94
C PRO A 155 -2.14 -9.19 7.45
N ALA A 156 -3.21 -8.73 8.13
CA ALA A 156 -3.41 -8.94 9.56
C ALA A 156 -3.34 -10.43 9.95
N HIS A 157 -3.79 -11.32 9.05
CA HIS A 157 -3.80 -12.77 9.27
C HIS A 157 -2.41 -13.39 9.42
N GLY A 158 -1.36 -12.73 8.89
CA GLY A 158 0.01 -13.20 9.03
C GLY A 158 0.60 -12.96 10.42
N TYR A 159 0.08 -11.98 11.17
CA TYR A 159 0.65 -11.57 12.45
C TYR A 159 0.28 -12.55 13.59
N PRO A 160 1.26 -13.17 14.28
CA PRO A 160 0.97 -14.17 15.32
C PRO A 160 0.04 -13.66 16.44
N ALA A 161 0.21 -12.42 16.90
CA ALA A 161 -0.60 -11.87 17.99
C ALA A 161 -2.07 -11.63 17.61
N LEU A 162 -2.38 -11.44 16.32
CA LEU A 162 -3.74 -11.30 15.81
C LEU A 162 -4.34 -12.67 15.46
N LYS A 163 -3.54 -13.54 14.86
CA LYS A 163 -3.95 -14.91 14.47
C LYS A 163 -4.38 -15.78 15.66
N LYS A 164 -3.90 -15.49 16.87
CA LYS A 164 -4.29 -16.24 18.08
C LYS A 164 -5.80 -16.20 18.36
N TYR A 165 -6.53 -15.22 17.83
CA TYR A 165 -7.97 -15.08 17.99
C TYR A 165 -8.72 -15.96 16.97
N PRO A 166 -9.36 -17.06 17.37
CA PRO A 166 -9.97 -18.01 16.44
C PRO A 166 -11.22 -17.47 15.72
N HIS A 167 -11.78 -16.36 16.23
CA HIS A 167 -12.88 -15.65 15.60
C HIS A 167 -12.41 -14.58 14.60
N LEU A 168 -11.10 -14.36 14.43
CA LEU A 168 -10.55 -13.73 13.22
C LEU A 168 -10.55 -14.78 12.11
N LYS A 169 -11.52 -14.69 11.18
CA LYS A 169 -11.80 -15.76 10.22
C LYS A 169 -11.03 -15.62 8.92
N GLY A 170 -11.58 -14.83 7.99
CA GLY A 170 -11.06 -14.74 6.62
C GLY A 170 -11.11 -13.32 6.08
N ASN A 171 -10.85 -13.19 4.78
CA ASN A 171 -10.96 -11.92 4.07
C ASN A 171 -12.20 -11.92 3.18
N ILE A 172 -12.87 -10.78 3.03
CA ILE A 172 -14.00 -10.64 2.11
C ILE A 172 -13.72 -9.55 1.07
N GLY A 173 -14.28 -9.72 -0.12
CA GLY A 173 -14.15 -8.76 -1.21
C GLY A 173 -12.75 -8.70 -1.83
N LYS A 174 -12.49 -7.56 -2.46
CA LYS A 174 -11.28 -7.24 -3.22
C LYS A 174 -10.56 -6.02 -2.61
N ALA A 175 -10.00 -5.16 -3.47
CA ALA A 175 -9.52 -3.84 -3.11
C ALA A 175 -10.67 -2.88 -2.80
N TRP A 176 -10.35 -1.75 -2.17
CA TRP A 176 -11.28 -0.77 -1.61
C TRP A 176 -12.47 -0.33 -2.48
N TYR A 177 -12.38 -0.37 -3.81
CA TYR A 177 -13.40 0.22 -4.69
C TYR A 177 -14.63 -0.67 -4.87
N ASP A 178 -14.56 -1.96 -4.55
CA ASP A 178 -15.73 -2.86 -4.58
C ASP A 178 -16.66 -2.65 -3.37
N GLN A 179 -16.20 -1.90 -2.37
CA GLN A 179 -16.81 -1.78 -1.06
C GLN A 179 -18.28 -1.38 -1.10
N ARG A 180 -18.71 -0.54 -2.05
CA ARG A 180 -20.14 -0.14 -2.12
C ARG A 180 -21.05 -1.33 -2.43
N GLN A 181 -20.64 -2.19 -3.35
CA GLN A 181 -21.43 -3.37 -3.71
C GLN A 181 -21.27 -4.47 -2.66
N LEU A 182 -20.05 -4.64 -2.14
CA LEU A 182 -19.74 -5.61 -1.11
C LEU A 182 -20.51 -5.29 0.18
N PHE A 183 -20.40 -4.07 0.69
CA PHE A 183 -20.99 -3.67 1.97
C PHE A 183 -22.50 -3.58 1.91
N GLU A 184 -23.11 -3.25 0.77
CA GLU A 184 -24.56 -3.34 0.58
C GLU A 184 -25.06 -4.78 0.79
N LYS A 185 -24.33 -5.76 0.23
CA LYS A 185 -24.67 -7.18 0.32
C LYS A 185 -24.24 -7.84 1.63
N PHE A 186 -23.17 -7.33 2.25
CA PHE A 186 -22.64 -7.87 3.49
C PHE A 186 -23.61 -7.57 4.63
N PRO A 187 -24.24 -8.56 5.28
CA PRO A 187 -25.30 -8.32 6.26
C PRO A 187 -24.80 -7.91 7.67
N GLY A 188 -23.50 -8.06 7.94
CA GLY A 188 -22.88 -7.74 9.23
C GLY A 188 -22.54 -6.26 9.42
N ALA A 189 -21.93 -5.94 10.56
CA ALA A 189 -21.48 -4.58 10.84
C ALA A 189 -20.11 -4.29 10.19
N ILE A 190 -19.81 -3.03 9.92
CA ILE A 190 -18.61 -2.61 9.17
C ILE A 190 -17.81 -1.64 10.02
N LEU A 191 -16.50 -1.84 10.09
CA LEU A 191 -15.57 -0.92 10.72
C LEU A 191 -14.55 -0.42 9.69
N ALA A 192 -14.53 0.89 9.42
CA ALA A 192 -13.44 1.51 8.67
C ALA A 192 -12.45 2.20 9.59
N THR A 193 -11.21 1.71 9.54
CA THR A 193 -10.12 2.22 10.36
C THR A 193 -9.35 3.37 9.73
N THR A 194 -9.26 3.37 8.40
CA THR A 194 -8.52 4.37 7.60
C THR A 194 -9.20 4.58 6.26
N ASN A 195 -8.55 5.30 5.34
CA ASN A 195 -8.86 5.22 3.92
C ASN A 195 -8.72 3.77 3.38
N CYS A 196 -9.41 3.39 2.31
CA CYS A 196 -10.31 4.21 1.49
C CYS A 196 -11.78 3.95 1.84
N VAL A 197 -12.46 4.99 2.34
CA VAL A 197 -13.92 4.99 2.51
C VAL A 197 -14.57 5.76 1.37
N MET A 198 -15.77 5.33 0.95
CA MET A 198 -16.55 6.01 -0.07
C MET A 198 -17.83 6.59 0.56
N PRO A 199 -18.27 7.81 0.16
CA PRO A 199 -19.58 8.31 0.54
C PRO A 199 -20.66 7.27 0.24
N ILE A 200 -21.49 7.01 1.25
CA ILE A 200 -22.51 5.96 1.22
C ILE A 200 -23.66 6.42 0.34
N ARG A 201 -24.00 5.60 -0.66
CA ARG A 201 -25.18 5.78 -1.53
C ARG A 201 -26.24 4.71 -1.31
N GLY A 202 -25.93 3.73 -0.45
CA GLY A 202 -26.73 2.55 -0.18
C GLY A 202 -27.37 2.58 1.19
N SER A 203 -27.78 1.41 1.68
CA SER A 203 -28.60 1.27 2.89
C SER A 203 -27.83 0.84 4.15
N TYR A 204 -26.51 0.81 4.10
CA TYR A 204 -25.67 0.23 5.16
C TYR A 204 -25.07 1.22 6.17
N ALA A 205 -25.43 2.50 6.11
CA ALA A 205 -24.85 3.53 6.99
C ALA A 205 -25.11 3.25 8.48
N ASP A 206 -26.29 2.73 8.82
CA ASP A 206 -26.74 2.44 10.19
C ASP A 206 -25.97 1.30 10.88
N ARG A 207 -25.17 0.54 10.11
CA ARG A 207 -24.30 -0.54 10.59
C ARG A 207 -22.84 -0.34 10.20
N PHE A 208 -22.49 0.85 9.75
CA PHE A 208 -21.12 1.24 9.46
C PHE A 208 -20.59 2.08 10.63
N PHE A 209 -19.35 1.81 11.02
CA PHE A 209 -18.62 2.52 12.05
C PHE A 209 -17.30 3.03 11.50
N SER A 210 -16.89 4.20 11.97
CA SER A 210 -15.61 4.80 11.63
C SER A 210 -14.73 4.94 12.87
N TYR A 211 -13.43 4.92 12.69
CA TYR A 211 -12.46 4.97 13.78
C TYR A 211 -11.42 6.10 13.56
N ASP A 212 -10.97 6.69 14.65
CA ASP A 212 -9.90 7.71 14.71
C ASP A 212 -10.10 8.93 13.80
N ILE A 213 -9.37 9.06 12.69
CA ILE A 213 -9.52 10.22 11.77
C ILE A 213 -10.52 9.97 10.64
N THR A 214 -10.91 8.71 10.41
CA THR A 214 -11.82 8.31 9.32
C THR A 214 -13.24 8.79 9.59
N GLY A 215 -13.93 9.37 8.61
CA GLY A 215 -15.30 9.85 8.80
C GLY A 215 -16.18 9.68 7.56
N LEU A 216 -17.47 9.44 7.79
CA LEU A 216 -18.53 9.39 6.78
C LEU A 216 -19.81 9.99 7.38
N GLU A 217 -20.64 10.60 6.53
CA GLU A 217 -21.97 11.08 6.94
C GLU A 217 -22.86 9.93 7.40
N ASN A 218 -23.63 10.15 8.47
CA ASN A 218 -24.58 9.18 9.05
C ASN A 218 -23.94 7.86 9.52
N VAL A 219 -22.65 7.88 9.86
CA VAL A 219 -21.88 6.74 10.36
C VAL A 219 -21.46 6.99 11.80
N THR A 220 -21.63 6.00 12.67
CA THR A 220 -21.25 6.13 14.08
C THR A 220 -19.72 6.12 14.22
N LYS A 221 -19.20 7.00 15.08
CA LYS A 221 -17.77 7.09 15.38
C LYS A 221 -17.44 6.25 16.61
N ILE A 222 -16.40 5.42 16.53
CA ILE A 222 -15.78 4.79 17.69
C ILE A 222 -14.94 5.84 18.43
N VAL A 223 -15.14 5.94 19.74
CA VAL A 223 -14.49 6.92 20.63
C VAL A 223 -13.75 6.16 21.72
N ASP A 224 -12.54 6.60 22.07
CA ASP A 224 -11.73 6.06 23.17
C ASP A 224 -11.52 4.53 23.15
N ASN A 225 -11.43 3.94 21.94
CA ASN A 225 -11.37 2.49 21.72
C ASN A 225 -12.56 1.70 22.29
N ASP A 226 -13.71 2.34 22.54
CA ASP A 226 -14.93 1.66 22.95
C ASP A 226 -15.67 1.10 21.73
N PHE A 227 -15.51 -0.21 21.49
CA PHE A 227 -16.20 -0.91 20.41
C PHE A 227 -17.58 -1.44 20.82
N ALA A 228 -18.08 -1.15 22.03
CA ALA A 228 -19.38 -1.62 22.48
C ALA A 228 -20.52 -1.28 21.50
N PRO A 229 -20.64 -0.04 20.95
CA PRO A 229 -21.69 0.28 19.99
C PRO A 229 -21.65 -0.57 18.72
N LEU A 230 -20.44 -0.86 18.21
CA LEU A 230 -20.24 -1.73 17.05
C LEU A 230 -20.62 -3.18 17.36
N ILE A 231 -20.22 -3.67 18.53
CA ILE A 231 -20.49 -5.03 19.00
C ILE A 231 -21.99 -5.25 19.20
N GLU A 232 -22.67 -4.34 19.88
CA GLU A 232 -24.12 -4.37 20.07
C GLU A 232 -24.85 -4.38 18.73
N LYS A 233 -24.40 -3.52 17.79
CA LYS A 233 -24.95 -3.52 16.44
C LYS A 233 -24.74 -4.86 15.75
N ALA A 234 -23.53 -5.44 15.80
CA ALA A 234 -23.24 -6.74 15.20
C ALA A 234 -24.12 -7.87 15.77
N LEU A 235 -24.39 -7.88 17.08
CA LEU A 235 -25.29 -8.85 17.72
C LEU A 235 -26.74 -8.69 17.27
N SER A 236 -27.19 -7.45 17.03
CA SER A 236 -28.55 -7.14 16.57
C SER A 236 -28.81 -7.54 15.10
N LEU A 237 -27.76 -7.63 14.27
CA LEU A 237 -27.86 -7.95 12.85
C LEU A 237 -28.07 -9.45 12.63
N PRO A 238 -28.64 -9.89 11.49
CA PRO A 238 -28.91 -11.31 11.24
C PRO A 238 -27.63 -12.15 11.19
N GLU A 239 -27.76 -13.44 11.49
CA GLU A 239 -26.71 -14.42 11.21
C GLU A 239 -26.63 -14.72 9.70
N VAL A 240 -25.48 -15.23 9.29
CA VAL A 240 -25.09 -15.37 7.89
C VAL A 240 -24.47 -16.73 7.68
N SER A 241 -24.71 -17.32 6.51
CA SER A 241 -23.98 -18.50 6.04
C SER A 241 -23.74 -18.33 4.54
N ILE A 242 -22.52 -17.99 4.17
CA ILE A 242 -22.06 -17.88 2.78
C ILE A 242 -20.87 -18.83 2.65
N GLU A 243 -21.04 -19.86 1.82
CA GLU A 243 -19.95 -20.78 1.50
C GLU A 243 -19.07 -20.23 0.39
N SER A 244 -17.77 -20.48 0.50
CA SER A 244 -16.80 -20.21 -0.54
C SER A 244 -15.58 -21.10 -0.37
N GLU A 245 -15.09 -21.64 -1.49
CA GLU A 245 -13.85 -22.40 -1.56
C GLU A 245 -12.65 -21.52 -1.96
N LEU A 246 -12.88 -20.22 -2.17
CA LEU A 246 -11.81 -19.28 -2.53
C LEU A 246 -10.88 -19.07 -1.34
N THR A 247 -9.60 -18.90 -1.64
CA THR A 247 -8.58 -18.62 -0.63
C THR A 247 -7.62 -17.54 -1.12
N LEU A 248 -6.95 -16.89 -0.16
CA LEU A 248 -5.90 -15.91 -0.42
C LEU A 248 -4.70 -16.22 0.46
N THR A 249 -3.50 -15.98 -0.06
CA THR A 249 -2.24 -16.15 0.67
C THR A 249 -1.61 -14.80 0.99
N THR A 250 -1.08 -14.66 2.22
CA THR A 250 -0.40 -13.45 2.71
C THR A 250 0.64 -13.81 3.78
N GLY A 251 1.36 -12.81 4.30
CA GLY A 251 2.21 -12.96 5.49
C GLY A 251 3.70 -13.23 5.22
N TYR A 252 4.19 -12.97 4.01
CA TYR A 252 5.62 -13.13 3.68
C TYR A 252 6.43 -11.89 4.06
N HIS A 253 6.54 -11.55 5.34
CA HIS A 253 7.39 -10.42 5.77
C HIS A 253 8.86 -10.60 5.34
N HIS A 254 9.65 -9.53 5.22
CA HIS A 254 11.05 -9.66 4.81
C HIS A 254 11.85 -10.58 5.73
N LYS A 255 11.62 -10.61 7.04
CA LYS A 255 12.31 -11.55 7.95
C LYS A 255 11.97 -13.01 7.63
N THR A 256 10.74 -13.27 7.19
CA THR A 256 10.29 -14.59 6.74
C THR A 256 10.92 -14.96 5.41
N VAL A 257 10.94 -14.04 4.43
CA VAL A 257 11.56 -14.26 3.12
C VAL A 257 13.07 -14.44 3.24
N LEU A 258 13.73 -13.65 4.09
CA LEU A 258 15.16 -13.77 4.35
C LEU A 258 15.52 -15.10 5.04
N GLY A 259 14.57 -15.73 5.74
CA GLY A 259 14.72 -17.09 6.26
C GLY A 259 14.96 -18.14 5.18
N ILE A 260 14.50 -17.89 3.94
CA ILE A 260 14.75 -18.73 2.76
C ILE A 260 15.73 -18.08 1.77
N ALA A 261 16.45 -17.04 2.18
CA ALA A 261 17.42 -16.35 1.31
C ALA A 261 18.49 -17.29 0.72
N PRO A 262 19.07 -18.26 1.46
CA PRO A 262 20.05 -19.18 0.88
C PRO A 262 19.49 -19.99 -0.31
N GLU A 263 18.24 -20.44 -0.20
CA GLU A 263 17.55 -21.16 -1.30
C GLU A 263 17.30 -20.23 -2.48
N ILE A 264 16.85 -19.00 -2.23
CA ILE A 264 16.64 -17.98 -3.26
C ILE A 264 17.95 -17.66 -3.99
N ILE A 265 19.03 -17.41 -3.25
CA ILE A 265 20.34 -17.10 -3.81
C ILE A 265 20.85 -18.26 -4.67
N GLN A 266 20.71 -19.50 -4.19
CA GLN A 266 21.09 -20.68 -4.96
C GLN A 266 20.28 -20.81 -6.25
N ALA A 267 18.96 -20.65 -6.17
CA ALA A 267 18.07 -20.75 -7.32
C ALA A 267 18.35 -19.66 -8.38
N VAL A 268 18.75 -18.45 -7.97
CA VAL A 268 19.23 -17.41 -8.89
C VAL A 268 20.56 -17.81 -9.52
N LYS A 269 21.55 -18.28 -8.73
CA LYS A 269 22.87 -18.70 -9.23
C LYS A 269 22.79 -19.89 -10.21
N GLU A 270 21.84 -20.79 -9.99
CA GLU A 270 21.57 -21.94 -10.87
C GLU A 270 20.68 -21.60 -12.07
N GLY A 271 20.20 -20.36 -12.17
CA GLY A 271 19.33 -19.91 -13.27
C GLY A 271 17.89 -20.45 -13.21
N GLN A 272 17.48 -21.03 -12.09
CA GLN A 272 16.10 -21.46 -11.83
C GLN A 272 15.17 -20.25 -11.63
N ILE A 273 15.66 -19.21 -10.95
CA ILE A 273 15.02 -17.89 -10.91
C ILE A 273 15.76 -16.97 -11.88
N LYS A 274 15.05 -16.50 -12.91
CA LYS A 274 15.61 -15.59 -13.92
C LYS A 274 15.39 -14.12 -13.59
N ARG A 275 14.27 -13.79 -12.92
CA ARG A 275 13.90 -12.40 -12.61
C ARG A 275 12.83 -12.32 -11.52
N PHE A 276 12.94 -11.31 -10.67
CA PHE A 276 11.88 -10.89 -9.75
C PHE A 276 11.07 -9.76 -10.37
N PHE A 277 9.77 -9.78 -10.15
CA PHE A 277 8.86 -8.70 -10.54
C PHE A 277 8.22 -8.10 -9.29
N VAL A 278 8.57 -6.86 -8.98
CA VAL A 278 7.85 -6.09 -7.97
C VAL A 278 6.61 -5.51 -8.64
N ILE A 279 5.47 -6.19 -8.49
CA ILE A 279 4.17 -5.73 -8.99
C ILE A 279 3.37 -5.26 -7.77
N ALA A 280 3.42 -3.97 -7.48
CA ALA A 280 2.94 -3.43 -6.21
C ALA A 280 2.19 -2.12 -6.36
N GLY A 281 1.56 -1.68 -5.28
CA GLY A 281 0.94 -0.35 -5.19
C GLY A 281 -0.58 -0.38 -5.14
N CYS A 282 -1.23 0.74 -5.44
CA CYS A 282 -2.64 0.92 -5.14
C CYS A 282 -3.55 0.60 -6.32
N ASP A 283 -4.64 -0.13 -6.05
CA ASP A 283 -5.69 -0.38 -7.02
C ASP A 283 -6.66 0.81 -7.16
N ALA A 284 -7.28 0.94 -8.33
CA ALA A 284 -8.25 1.96 -8.67
C ALA A 284 -9.35 1.38 -9.58
N PRO A 285 -10.58 1.93 -9.54
CA PRO A 285 -11.65 1.47 -10.42
C PRO A 285 -11.33 1.70 -11.91
N GLY A 286 -11.90 0.86 -12.77
CA GLY A 286 -11.75 0.94 -14.22
C GLY A 286 -10.77 -0.09 -14.79
N LYS A 287 -10.50 0.04 -16.09
CA LYS A 287 -9.74 -0.93 -16.90
C LYS A 287 -8.22 -0.83 -16.75
N GLY A 288 -7.69 0.29 -16.23
CA GLY A 288 -6.24 0.47 -16.10
C GLY A 288 -5.55 -0.61 -15.24
N GLY A 289 -6.29 -1.22 -14.31
CA GLY A 289 -5.81 -2.35 -13.51
C GLY A 289 -5.67 -3.68 -14.28
N GLU A 290 -6.25 -3.80 -15.49
CA GLU A 290 -6.19 -5.02 -16.32
C GLU A 290 -4.76 -5.31 -16.78
N TYR A 291 -3.96 -4.28 -17.04
CA TYR A 291 -2.54 -4.38 -17.35
C TYR A 291 -1.78 -5.23 -16.31
N TYR A 292 -1.99 -4.96 -15.02
CA TYR A 292 -1.24 -5.64 -13.95
C TYR A 292 -1.63 -7.11 -13.81
N ARG A 293 -2.90 -7.44 -14.04
CA ARG A 293 -3.36 -8.83 -14.10
C ARG A 293 -2.72 -9.55 -15.29
N GLU A 294 -2.78 -8.93 -16.46
CA GLU A 294 -2.21 -9.49 -17.68
C GLU A 294 -0.71 -9.72 -17.53
N LEU A 295 0.03 -8.72 -17.05
CA LEU A 295 1.46 -8.84 -16.77
C LEU A 295 1.72 -10.02 -15.83
N ALA A 296 1.12 -10.01 -14.63
CA ALA A 296 1.36 -11.03 -13.60
C ALA A 296 1.08 -12.46 -14.12
N THR A 297 -0.04 -12.65 -14.82
CA THR A 297 -0.46 -13.97 -15.33
C THR A 297 0.29 -14.43 -16.57
N SER A 298 1.01 -13.54 -17.24
CA SER A 298 1.82 -13.86 -18.43
C SER A 298 3.28 -14.18 -18.09
N LEU A 299 3.71 -13.93 -16.85
CA LEU A 299 5.09 -14.12 -16.43
C LEU A 299 5.52 -15.60 -16.50
N PRO A 300 6.71 -15.90 -17.08
CA PRO A 300 7.26 -17.26 -17.14
C PRO A 300 7.41 -17.93 -15.77
N PRO A 301 7.33 -19.27 -15.67
CA PRO A 301 7.49 -20.03 -14.42
C PRO A 301 8.78 -19.74 -13.65
N GLU A 302 9.85 -19.31 -14.31
CA GLU A 302 11.16 -18.99 -13.73
C GLU A 302 11.22 -17.57 -13.11
N THR A 303 10.06 -16.98 -12.82
CA THR A 303 9.95 -15.64 -12.23
C THR A 303 9.19 -15.67 -10.90
N VAL A 304 9.51 -14.71 -10.04
CA VAL A 304 8.88 -14.53 -8.73
C VAL A 304 8.27 -13.14 -8.64
N ILE A 305 7.00 -13.06 -8.23
CA ILE A 305 6.26 -11.82 -7.99
C ILE A 305 6.38 -11.44 -6.52
N LEU A 306 6.92 -10.25 -6.26
CA LEU A 306 6.87 -9.59 -4.96
C LEU A 306 5.76 -8.54 -5.02
N THR A 307 4.83 -8.55 -4.07
CA THR A 307 3.73 -7.58 -4.03
C THR A 307 3.49 -7.02 -2.64
N THR A 308 2.97 -5.81 -2.61
CA THR A 308 2.41 -5.13 -1.43
C THR A 308 1.15 -4.40 -1.86
N SER A 309 0.38 -3.93 -0.87
CA SER A 309 -0.72 -2.98 -1.09
C SER A 309 -1.93 -3.57 -1.84
N CYS A 310 -3.01 -2.81 -1.95
CA CYS A 310 -4.27 -3.32 -2.50
C CYS A 310 -4.26 -3.66 -4.00
N GLY A 311 -3.24 -3.24 -4.76
CA GLY A 311 -3.03 -3.63 -6.16
C GLY A 311 -2.94 -5.15 -6.35
N LYS A 312 -2.51 -5.88 -5.31
CA LYS A 312 -2.47 -7.35 -5.30
C LYS A 312 -3.81 -8.00 -5.66
N PHE A 313 -4.94 -7.35 -5.36
CA PHE A 313 -6.27 -7.89 -5.64
C PHE A 313 -6.61 -7.99 -7.14
N ARG A 314 -5.71 -7.52 -8.02
CA ARG A 314 -5.79 -7.76 -9.47
C ARG A 314 -5.36 -9.15 -9.89
N PHE A 315 -4.56 -9.85 -9.08
CA PHE A 315 -3.95 -11.13 -9.47
C PHE A 315 -3.74 -12.11 -8.30
N ASN A 316 -4.03 -11.75 -7.05
CA ASN A 316 -3.86 -12.63 -5.89
C ASN A 316 -4.87 -13.78 -5.78
N ASP A 317 -5.85 -13.82 -6.68
CA ASP A 317 -6.78 -14.95 -6.87
C ASP A 317 -6.17 -16.08 -7.71
N VAL A 318 -4.98 -15.88 -8.28
CA VAL A 318 -4.28 -16.85 -9.13
C VAL A 318 -3.29 -17.66 -8.29
N ASP A 319 -3.33 -18.98 -8.44
CA ASP A 319 -2.28 -19.86 -7.92
C ASP A 319 -1.10 -19.86 -8.91
N PHE A 320 -0.01 -19.18 -8.51
CA PHE A 320 1.21 -19.10 -9.31
C PHE A 320 2.13 -20.32 -9.12
N GLY A 321 1.87 -21.18 -8.14
CA GLY A 321 2.72 -22.33 -7.79
C GLY A 321 4.10 -21.94 -7.25
N THR A 322 5.06 -22.86 -7.39
CA THR A 322 6.46 -22.66 -7.03
C THR A 322 7.35 -22.55 -8.26
N VAL A 323 8.54 -21.99 -8.10
CA VAL A 323 9.55 -21.95 -9.16
C VAL A 323 9.97 -23.39 -9.50
N PRO A 324 9.97 -23.80 -10.78
CA PRO A 324 10.27 -25.17 -11.18
C PRO A 324 11.58 -25.71 -10.59
N GLY A 325 11.51 -26.90 -9.97
CA GLY A 325 12.67 -27.53 -9.33
C GLY A 325 13.01 -27.01 -7.93
N THR A 326 12.19 -26.12 -7.36
CA THR A 326 12.37 -25.56 -6.00
C THR A 326 11.05 -25.57 -5.21
N ASN A 327 11.14 -25.21 -3.92
CA ASN A 327 9.98 -24.95 -3.07
C ASN A 327 9.68 -23.45 -2.94
N ILE A 328 10.32 -22.58 -3.73
CA ILE A 328 10.19 -21.13 -3.62
C ILE A 328 8.86 -20.71 -4.23
N PRO A 329 7.96 -20.04 -3.47
CA PRO A 329 6.69 -19.54 -4.01
C PRO A 329 6.92 -18.50 -5.11
N ARG A 330 6.16 -18.60 -6.20
CA ARG A 330 6.18 -17.59 -7.27
C ARG A 330 5.41 -16.31 -6.93
N TYR A 331 4.58 -16.34 -5.89
CA TYR A 331 3.83 -15.19 -5.42
C TYR A 331 4.13 -14.97 -3.94
N ILE A 332 4.68 -13.80 -3.63
CA ILE A 332 5.12 -13.40 -2.30
C ILE A 332 4.42 -12.08 -1.95
N ASP A 333 3.38 -12.18 -1.13
CA ASP A 333 2.70 -11.02 -0.57
C ASP A 333 3.37 -10.56 0.74
N LEU A 334 4.09 -9.44 0.64
CA LEU A 334 4.85 -8.83 1.73
C LEU A 334 3.97 -8.03 2.71
N GLY A 335 2.71 -7.76 2.37
CA GLY A 335 1.73 -7.15 3.26
C GLY A 335 1.10 -5.85 2.74
N GLN A 336 0.90 -4.89 3.64
CA GLN A 336 0.26 -3.60 3.37
C GLN A 336 1.18 -2.67 2.57
N CYS A 337 0.69 -1.51 2.14
CA CYS A 337 1.54 -0.51 1.49
C CYS A 337 2.77 -0.07 2.31
N ASN A 338 2.68 0.05 3.64
CA ASN A 338 3.87 0.32 4.48
C ASN A 338 4.91 -0.79 4.42
N ASN A 339 4.54 -2.03 4.08
CA ASN A 339 5.48 -3.12 3.95
C ASN A 339 6.29 -3.06 2.64
N SER A 340 6.17 -2.00 1.82
CA SER A 340 7.12 -1.76 0.72
C SER A 340 8.56 -1.61 1.19
N VAL A 341 8.78 -1.25 2.47
CA VAL A 341 10.10 -1.33 3.11
C VAL A 341 10.67 -2.76 3.12
N SER A 342 9.84 -3.78 3.25
CA SER A 342 10.26 -5.18 3.16
C SER A 342 10.87 -5.49 1.79
N THR A 343 10.32 -4.94 0.70
CA THR A 343 10.87 -5.12 -0.64
C THR A 343 12.28 -4.51 -0.74
N ILE A 344 12.47 -3.33 -0.16
CA ILE A 344 13.78 -2.66 -0.12
C ILE A 344 14.77 -3.48 0.70
N THR A 345 14.38 -3.98 1.87
CA THR A 345 15.23 -4.81 2.72
C THR A 345 15.65 -6.11 2.02
N ILE A 346 14.71 -6.77 1.32
CA ILE A 346 15.01 -7.97 0.53
C ILE A 346 15.99 -7.64 -0.59
N ALA A 347 15.75 -6.55 -1.34
CA ALA A 347 16.62 -6.14 -2.43
C ALA A 347 18.04 -5.83 -1.93
N ALA A 348 18.19 -5.06 -0.86
CA ALA A 348 19.49 -4.77 -0.25
C ALA A 348 20.23 -6.05 0.17
N ALA A 349 19.55 -6.99 0.83
CA ALA A 349 20.17 -8.24 1.26
C ALA A 349 20.59 -9.13 0.07
N LEU A 350 19.82 -9.13 -1.02
CA LEU A 350 20.20 -9.84 -2.25
C LEU A 350 21.39 -9.16 -2.93
N ALA A 351 21.40 -7.83 -3.01
CA ALA A 351 22.52 -7.06 -3.57
C ALA A 351 23.82 -7.35 -2.83
N ASP A 352 23.78 -7.32 -1.49
CA ASP A 352 24.91 -7.70 -0.64
C ASP A 352 25.38 -9.15 -0.91
N ALA A 353 24.44 -10.09 -1.05
CA ALA A 353 24.75 -11.50 -1.30
C ALA A 353 25.33 -11.79 -2.70
N PHE A 354 25.04 -10.93 -3.68
CA PHE A 354 25.57 -10.98 -5.04
C PHE A 354 26.78 -10.06 -5.26
N GLU A 355 27.17 -9.29 -4.24
CA GLU A 355 28.24 -8.28 -4.32
C GLU A 355 28.02 -7.28 -5.47
N CYS A 356 26.78 -6.82 -5.62
CA CYS A 356 26.34 -5.92 -6.69
C CYS A 356 25.55 -4.73 -6.14
N GLU A 357 25.29 -3.73 -6.98
CA GLU A 357 24.35 -2.65 -6.65
C GLU A 357 22.90 -3.13 -6.77
N VAL A 358 21.97 -2.48 -6.05
CA VAL A 358 20.54 -2.85 -6.09
C VAL A 358 19.95 -2.78 -7.50
N ASN A 359 20.38 -1.80 -8.30
CA ASN A 359 19.91 -1.63 -9.69
C ASN A 359 20.50 -2.70 -10.65
N GLU A 360 21.50 -3.46 -10.23
CA GLU A 360 22.09 -4.56 -11.03
C GLU A 360 21.37 -5.89 -10.79
N LEU A 361 20.53 -5.97 -9.75
CA LEU A 361 19.74 -7.16 -9.47
C LEU A 361 18.80 -7.49 -10.64
N PRO A 362 18.47 -8.78 -10.87
CA PRO A 362 17.48 -9.19 -11.85
C PRO A 362 16.07 -8.91 -11.33
N VAL A 363 15.75 -7.63 -11.12
CA VAL A 363 14.47 -7.13 -10.59
C VAL A 363 13.86 -6.20 -11.62
N SER A 364 12.55 -6.28 -11.79
CA SER A 364 11.77 -5.33 -12.57
C SER A 364 10.65 -4.77 -11.71
N ILE A 365 10.54 -3.44 -11.67
CA ILE A 365 9.64 -2.73 -10.75
C ILE A 365 8.50 -2.11 -11.55
N VAL A 366 7.28 -2.54 -11.24
CA VAL A 366 6.06 -2.12 -11.93
C VAL A 366 5.01 -1.70 -10.91
N LEU A 367 4.82 -0.39 -10.78
CA LEU A 367 4.01 0.20 -9.73
C LEU A 367 2.66 0.69 -10.26
N SER A 368 1.63 0.38 -9.50
CA SER A 368 0.31 1.00 -9.57
C SER A 368 0.19 2.08 -8.51
N TRP A 369 -0.55 3.14 -8.80
CA TRP A 369 -0.79 4.18 -7.80
C TRP A 369 -2.23 4.69 -7.88
N PHE A 370 -2.67 5.30 -6.78
CA PHE A 370 -4.00 5.90 -6.66
C PHE A 370 -3.96 7.10 -5.71
N GLU A 371 -3.37 6.93 -4.53
CA GLU A 371 -3.39 7.92 -3.46
C GLU A 371 -1.99 8.22 -2.90
N GLN A 372 -1.95 8.96 -1.80
CA GLN A 372 -0.76 9.69 -1.37
C GLN A 372 0.29 8.83 -0.65
N LYS A 373 -0.08 7.69 -0.07
CA LYS A 373 0.91 6.74 0.46
C LYS A 373 1.79 6.20 -0.66
N ALA A 374 1.21 5.90 -1.83
CA ALA A 374 1.99 5.50 -3.01
C ALA A 374 2.98 6.58 -3.47
N VAL A 375 2.61 7.86 -3.40
CA VAL A 375 3.52 8.98 -3.72
C VAL A 375 4.71 9.01 -2.75
N SER A 376 4.47 8.82 -1.45
CA SER A 376 5.55 8.78 -0.45
C SER A 376 6.50 7.60 -0.67
N ILE A 377 5.96 6.43 -1.04
CA ILE A 377 6.78 5.25 -1.38
C ILE A 377 7.65 5.52 -2.60
N LEU A 378 7.08 6.11 -3.66
CA LEU A 378 7.81 6.41 -4.88
C LEU A 378 8.97 7.39 -4.62
N LEU A 379 8.74 8.47 -3.86
CA LEU A 379 9.83 9.37 -3.45
C LEU A 379 10.85 8.64 -2.57
N GLY A 380 10.41 7.71 -1.72
CA GLY A 380 11.29 6.85 -0.95
C GLY A 380 12.26 6.06 -1.85
N LEU A 381 11.73 5.40 -2.88
CA LEU A 381 12.54 4.66 -3.87
C LEU A 381 13.53 5.58 -4.60
N PHE A 382 13.10 6.75 -5.04
CA PHE A 382 14.00 7.73 -5.66
C PHE A 382 15.10 8.21 -4.71
N SER A 383 14.78 8.41 -3.43
CA SER A 383 15.76 8.82 -2.42
C SER A 383 16.85 7.77 -2.15
N LEU A 384 16.58 6.51 -2.50
CA LEU A 384 17.51 5.39 -2.48
C LEU A 384 18.26 5.19 -3.81
N GLY A 385 17.97 6.01 -4.83
CA GLY A 385 18.58 5.90 -6.15
C GLY A 385 18.04 4.74 -7.00
N ILE A 386 16.85 4.22 -6.69
CA ILE A 386 16.20 3.17 -7.49
C ILE A 386 15.77 3.74 -8.84
N GLN A 387 16.12 3.02 -9.91
CA GLN A 387 15.85 3.41 -11.29
C GLN A 387 14.91 2.42 -11.99
N ASP A 388 14.55 2.74 -13.24
CA ASP A 388 13.84 1.84 -14.18
C ASP A 388 12.46 1.36 -13.67
N ILE A 389 11.79 2.22 -12.90
CA ILE A 389 10.43 1.99 -12.43
C ILE A 389 9.43 2.25 -13.56
N ARG A 390 8.60 1.24 -13.87
CA ARG A 390 7.38 1.43 -14.68
C ARG A 390 6.21 1.83 -13.79
N ILE A 391 5.48 2.89 -14.13
CA ILE A 391 4.34 3.39 -13.34
C ILE A 391 3.08 3.60 -14.18
N GLY A 392 1.93 3.32 -13.60
CA GLY A 392 0.64 3.50 -14.26
C GLY A 392 -0.57 3.32 -13.36
N PRO A 393 -1.78 3.23 -13.95
CA PRO A 393 -2.07 3.26 -15.39
C PRO A 393 -2.14 4.67 -16.00
N LYS A 394 -1.99 5.71 -15.19
CA LYS A 394 -1.97 7.11 -15.63
C LYS A 394 -0.89 7.87 -14.88
N LEU A 395 -0.27 8.84 -15.54
CA LEU A 395 0.58 9.81 -14.85
C LEU A 395 -0.28 10.66 -13.89
N PRO A 396 0.21 11.01 -12.68
CA PRO A 396 -0.49 11.96 -11.84
C PRO A 396 -0.65 13.33 -12.51
N GLU A 397 -1.85 13.91 -12.48
CA GLU A 397 -2.16 15.23 -13.05
C GLU A 397 -1.33 16.38 -12.45
N PHE A 398 -0.81 16.18 -11.24
CA PHE A 398 0.07 17.14 -10.58
C PHE A 398 1.52 17.07 -11.06
N ILE A 399 1.90 16.10 -11.89
CA ILE A 399 3.23 16.01 -12.51
C ILE A 399 3.21 16.74 -13.84
N GLN A 400 3.97 17.83 -13.94
CA GLN A 400 4.10 18.62 -15.17
C GLN A 400 5.17 18.02 -16.09
N PRO A 401 5.15 18.32 -17.41
CA PRO A 401 6.11 17.76 -18.36
C PRO A 401 7.58 18.00 -18.00
N GLY A 402 7.93 19.18 -17.46
CA GLY A 402 9.29 19.48 -17.03
C GLY A 402 9.74 18.59 -15.85
N VAL A 403 8.86 18.41 -14.86
CA VAL A 403 9.11 17.48 -13.74
C VAL A 403 9.20 16.03 -14.20
N LEU A 404 8.32 15.60 -15.11
CA LEU A 404 8.40 14.26 -15.69
C LEU A 404 9.75 14.03 -16.37
N GLN A 405 10.21 15.00 -17.17
CA GLN A 405 11.51 14.91 -17.84
C GLN A 405 12.66 14.75 -16.83
N VAL A 406 12.65 15.52 -15.73
CA VAL A 406 13.65 15.37 -14.65
C VAL A 406 13.61 13.97 -14.04
N LEU A 407 12.42 13.42 -13.79
CA LEU A 407 12.28 12.05 -13.27
C LEU A 407 12.77 10.99 -14.27
N GLN A 408 12.58 11.22 -15.57
CA GLN A 408 13.07 10.35 -16.63
C GLN A 408 14.59 10.43 -16.76
N ASP A 409 15.16 11.62 -16.68
CA ASP A 409 16.61 11.83 -16.82
C ASP A 409 17.39 11.29 -15.61
N LEU A 410 16.83 11.40 -14.40
CA LEU A 410 17.52 10.99 -13.17
C LEU A 410 17.24 9.54 -12.76
N PHE A 411 16.02 9.06 -12.97
CA PHE A 411 15.56 7.76 -12.45
C PHE A 411 15.08 6.80 -13.54
N HIS A 412 15.13 7.21 -14.81
CA HIS A 412 14.67 6.42 -15.95
C HIS A 412 13.23 5.90 -15.76
N ILE A 413 12.36 6.71 -15.13
CA ILE A 413 10.97 6.32 -14.91
C ILE A 413 10.26 6.13 -16.27
N GLN A 414 9.43 5.09 -16.36
CA GLN A 414 8.68 4.77 -17.57
C GLN A 414 7.19 4.72 -17.26
N LEU A 415 6.36 5.19 -18.19
CA LEU A 415 4.93 4.91 -18.14
C LEU A 415 4.68 3.50 -18.67
N ILE A 416 3.74 2.77 -18.08
CA ILE A 416 3.33 1.48 -18.61
C ILE A 416 2.71 1.61 -20.00
N GLY A 417 2.91 0.59 -20.84
CA GLY A 417 2.33 0.46 -22.17
C GLY A 417 1.45 -0.78 -22.27
N ASP A 418 1.76 -1.64 -23.24
CA ASP A 418 1.15 -2.96 -23.39
C ASP A 418 1.85 -3.97 -22.48
N ALA A 419 1.07 -4.81 -21.78
CA ALA A 419 1.63 -5.71 -20.77
C ALA A 419 2.58 -6.76 -21.36
N GLN A 420 2.31 -7.27 -22.57
CA GLN A 420 3.16 -8.26 -23.21
C GLN A 420 4.46 -7.63 -23.71
N GLU A 421 4.37 -6.45 -24.31
CA GLU A 421 5.55 -5.74 -24.80
C GLU A 421 6.46 -5.28 -23.65
N ASP A 422 5.87 -4.71 -22.59
CA ASP A 422 6.62 -4.33 -21.39
C ASP A 422 7.27 -5.54 -20.72
N MET A 423 6.56 -6.68 -20.65
CA MET A 423 7.11 -7.93 -20.13
C MET A 423 8.32 -8.40 -20.93
N LYS A 424 8.24 -8.40 -22.27
CA LYS A 424 9.36 -8.79 -23.14
C LYS A 424 10.57 -7.89 -22.93
N GLN A 425 10.36 -6.58 -22.85
CA GLN A 425 11.41 -5.61 -22.57
C GLN A 425 12.07 -5.86 -21.21
N MET A 426 11.27 -6.05 -20.14
CA MET A 426 11.78 -6.35 -18.80
C MET A 426 12.55 -7.67 -18.73
N LEU A 427 12.13 -8.68 -19.50
CA LEU A 427 12.82 -9.96 -19.59
C LEU A 427 14.06 -9.93 -20.51
N GLY A 428 14.31 -8.83 -21.22
CA GLY A 428 15.38 -8.75 -22.22
C GLY A 428 15.14 -9.64 -23.45
N ILE A 429 13.88 -9.99 -23.74
CA ILE A 429 13.49 -10.79 -24.91
C ILE A 429 13.33 -9.82 -26.09
N THR A 430 14.39 -9.58 -26.85
CA THR A 430 14.30 -8.85 -28.13
C THR A 430 13.59 -9.71 -29.18
N GLN A 431 12.81 -9.05 -30.06
CA GLN A 431 12.10 -9.67 -31.20
C GLN A 431 13.03 -10.38 -32.17
#